data_AF-A0A971C8Q6-F1
#
_entry.id   AF-A0A971C8Q6-F1
#
_cell.length_a   1.000
_cell.length_b   1.000
_cell.length_c   1.000
_cell.angle_alpha   90.00
_cell.angle_beta   90.00
_cell.angle_gamma   90.00
#
_symmetry.space_group_name_H-M   'P 1'
#
loop_
_entity.id
_entity.type
_entity.pdbx_description
1 polymer ?
#
loop_
_entity_poly.entity_id
_entity_poly.type
_entity_poly.pdbx_seq_one_letter_code
_entity_poly.pdbx_strand_id
1 'polypeptide(L)'
;MKTITFEDIKKNSEIRTYIARADETMEAMGYTEHSFAHVTKTALQAAQILEDLGYPQRTIELTKIAGYMHDMGNVVNRQGHAQSGAIMAFRI
;
A
#
# COMPACT_ATOMS: atom_id res chain seq x y z
N MET A 1 11.89 -10.21 17.56
CA MET A 1 10.86 -10.15 16.50
C MET A 1 11.56 -10.15 15.16
N LYS A 2 11.01 -10.85 14.15
CA LYS A 2 11.54 -10.83 12.78
C LYS A 2 11.25 -9.46 12.14
N THR A 3 12.22 -8.87 11.44
CA THR A 3 12.02 -7.64 10.68
C THR A 3 11.08 -7.90 9.52
N ILE A 4 9.97 -7.16 9.44
CA ILE A 4 9.01 -7.23 8.32
C ILE A 4 9.63 -6.60 7.08
N THR A 5 9.52 -7.32 5.96
CA THR A 5 9.97 -6.90 4.63
C THR A 5 8.79 -6.56 3.72
N PHE A 6 9.05 -5.81 2.66
CA PHE A 6 8.10 -5.55 1.59
C PHE A 6 7.58 -6.85 0.97
N GLU A 7 8.43 -7.87 0.85
CA GLU A 7 8.02 -9.16 0.29
C GLU A 7 7.05 -9.92 1.20
N ASP A 8 7.23 -9.83 2.54
CA ASP A 8 6.27 -10.38 3.49
C ASP A 8 4.89 -9.70 3.32
N ILE A 9 4.87 -8.37 3.16
CA ILE A 9 3.64 -7.57 2.96
C ILE A 9 2.97 -7.88 1.62
N LYS A 10 3.75 -8.00 0.54
CA LYS A 10 3.24 -8.30 -0.80
C LYS A 10 2.62 -9.70 -0.91
N LYS A 11 3.10 -10.65 -0.10
CA LYS A 11 2.60 -12.03 0.01
C LYS A 11 1.49 -12.21 1.04
N ASN A 12 1.27 -11.25 1.93
CA ASN A 12 0.22 -11.34 2.94
C ASN A 12 -1.18 -11.39 2.28
N SER A 13 -1.93 -12.47 2.54
CA SER A 13 -3.24 -12.69 1.92
C SER A 13 -4.28 -11.65 2.33
N GLU A 14 -4.27 -11.18 3.58
CA GLU A 14 -5.23 -10.20 4.08
C GLU A 14 -5.03 -8.84 3.39
N ILE A 15 -3.79 -8.37 3.32
CA ILE A 15 -3.43 -7.11 2.64
C ILE A 15 -3.81 -7.18 1.16
N ARG A 16 -3.53 -8.31 0.50
CA ARG A 16 -3.94 -8.53 -0.90
C ARG A 16 -5.45 -8.49 -1.08
N THR A 17 -6.21 -9.08 -0.16
CA THR A 17 -7.68 -9.02 -0.19
C THR A 17 -8.18 -7.59 -0.06
N TYR A 18 -7.62 -6.80 0.86
CA TYR A 18 -8.03 -5.39 1.00
C TYR A 18 -7.73 -4.56 -0.24
N ILE A 19 -6.57 -4.73 -0.87
CA ILE A 19 -6.23 -4.02 -2.11
C ILE A 19 -7.20 -4.42 -3.24
N ALA A 20 -7.48 -5.72 -3.41
CA ALA A 20 -8.41 -6.17 -4.45
C ALA A 20 -9.83 -5.63 -4.24
N ARG A 21 -10.33 -5.64 -3.00
CA ARG A 21 -11.66 -5.10 -2.67
C ARG A 21 -11.72 -3.58 -2.75
N ALA A 22 -10.62 -2.89 -2.42
CA ALA A 22 -10.49 -1.46 -2.63
C ALA A 22 -10.60 -1.10 -4.12
N ASP A 23 -9.90 -1.83 -4.99
CA ASP A 23 -9.99 -1.64 -6.45
C ASP A 23 -11.41 -1.87 -6.98
N GLU A 24 -12.07 -2.97 -6.59
CA GLU A 24 -13.48 -3.24 -6.94
C GLU A 24 -14.42 -2.11 -6.48
N THR A 25 -14.18 -1.55 -5.28
CA THR A 25 -14.97 -0.43 -4.74
C THR A 25 -14.76 0.83 -5.56
N MET A 26 -13.52 1.12 -5.94
CA MET A 26 -13.16 2.28 -6.76
C MET A 26 -13.73 2.18 -8.18
N GLU A 27 -13.68 1.01 -8.79
CA GLU A 27 -14.29 0.72 -10.09
C GLU A 27 -15.81 0.97 -10.05
N ALA A 28 -16.50 0.47 -9.03
CA ALA A 28 -17.93 0.67 -8.86
C ALA A 28 -18.33 2.15 -8.71
N MET A 29 -17.42 3.00 -8.23
CA MET A 29 -17.61 4.46 -8.13
C MET A 29 -17.23 5.21 -9.41
N GLY A 30 -16.78 4.52 -10.46
CA GLY A 30 -16.42 5.11 -11.76
C GLY A 30 -14.97 5.56 -11.88
N TYR A 31 -14.07 5.11 -11.00
CA TYR A 31 -12.62 5.34 -11.12
C TYR A 31 -11.95 4.25 -11.94
N THR A 32 -10.87 4.59 -12.63
CA THR A 32 -10.31 3.73 -13.68
C THR A 32 -9.27 2.71 -13.22
N GLU A 33 -8.47 2.99 -12.18
CA GLU A 33 -7.38 2.09 -11.77
C GLU A 33 -6.90 2.36 -10.34
N HIS A 34 -7.09 1.41 -9.41
CA HIS A 34 -6.50 1.40 -8.06
C HIS A 34 -5.98 -0.02 -7.71
N SER A 35 -5.47 -0.72 -8.72
CA SER A 35 -5.16 -2.16 -8.68
C SER A 35 -3.80 -2.46 -8.04
N PHE A 36 -3.39 -3.73 -8.06
CA PHE A 36 -2.03 -4.13 -7.69
C PHE A 36 -0.95 -3.41 -8.51
N ALA A 37 -1.23 -3.04 -9.77
CA ALA A 37 -0.30 -2.31 -10.61
C ALA A 37 -0.07 -0.89 -10.05
N HIS A 38 -1.14 -0.17 -9.72
CA HIS A 38 -1.10 1.13 -9.05
C HIS A 38 -0.20 1.11 -7.81
N VAL A 39 -0.58 0.31 -6.81
CA VAL A 39 0.09 0.33 -5.50
C VAL A 39 1.53 -0.17 -5.58
N THR A 40 1.84 -1.11 -6.50
CA THR A 40 3.21 -1.56 -6.74
C THR A 40 4.06 -0.46 -7.38
N LYS A 41 3.52 0.23 -8.40
CA LYS A 41 4.23 1.33 -9.04
C LYS A 41 4.53 2.45 -8.05
N THR A 42 3.53 2.86 -7.25
CA THR A 42 3.68 3.86 -6.20
C THR A 42 4.75 3.46 -5.18
N ALA A 43 4.73 2.22 -4.69
CA ALA A 43 5.72 1.70 -3.75
C ALA A 43 7.16 1.75 -4.31
N LEU A 44 7.35 1.26 -5.54
CA LEU A 44 8.68 1.20 -6.17
C LEU A 44 9.22 2.59 -6.52
N GLN A 45 8.36 3.47 -7.03
CA GLN A 45 8.78 4.81 -7.42
C GLN A 45 9.14 5.68 -6.22
N ALA A 46 8.37 5.59 -5.12
CA ALA A 46 8.71 6.27 -3.88
C ALA A 46 10.01 5.73 -3.27
N ALA A 47 10.25 4.42 -3.35
CA ALA A 47 11.50 3.81 -2.91
C ALA A 47 12.70 4.27 -3.74
N GLN A 48 12.56 4.35 -5.06
CA GLN A 48 13.61 4.85 -5.95
C GLN A 48 14.02 6.28 -5.62
N ILE A 49 13.03 7.17 -5.40
CA ILE A 49 13.32 8.57 -5.03
C ILE A 49 14.16 8.64 -3.74
N LEU A 50 13.83 7.82 -2.73
CA LEU A 50 14.60 7.80 -1.49
C LEU A 50 15.99 7.17 -1.65
N GLU A 51 16.12 6.17 -2.51
CA GLU A 51 17.41 5.60 -2.89
C GLU A 51 18.30 6.65 -3.56
N ASP A 52 17.76 7.38 -4.54
CA ASP A 52 18.48 8.44 -5.27
C ASP A 52 18.93 9.59 -4.34
N LEU A 53 18.17 9.85 -3.27
CA LEU A 53 18.48 10.84 -2.24
C LEU A 53 19.41 10.30 -1.13
N GLY A 54 19.82 9.04 -1.18
CA GLY A 54 20.76 8.45 -0.22
C GLY A 54 20.16 8.13 1.15
N TYR A 55 18.85 7.88 1.26
CA TYR A 55 18.22 7.51 2.52
C TYR A 55 18.61 6.10 2.99
N PRO A 56 18.53 5.80 4.30
CA PRO A 56 18.87 4.48 4.81
C PRO A 56 18.01 3.36 4.21
N GLN A 57 18.61 2.18 4.00
CA GLN A 57 17.92 1.02 3.41
C GLN A 57 16.63 0.64 4.15
N ARG A 58 16.60 0.77 5.47
CA ARG A 58 15.38 0.49 6.24
C ARG A 58 14.26 1.48 5.92
N THR A 59 14.57 2.75 5.72
CA THR A 59 13.59 3.78 5.32
C THR A 59 13.05 3.49 3.93
N ILE A 60 13.91 3.11 2.98
CA ILE A 60 13.50 2.71 1.62
C ILE A 60 12.56 1.49 1.68
N GLU A 61 12.89 0.49 2.51
CA GLU A 61 12.05 -0.69 2.70
C GLU A 61 10.67 -0.35 3.31
N LEU A 62 10.63 0.51 4.32
CA LEU A 62 9.39 0.99 4.94
C LEU A 62 8.54 1.79 3.95
N THR A 63 9.16 2.58 3.07
CA THR A 63 8.45 3.31 2.03
C THR A 63 7.78 2.39 1.02
N LYS A 64 8.41 1.27 0.63
CA LYS A 64 7.74 0.26 -0.20
C LYS A 64 6.52 -0.32 0.49
N ILE A 65 6.65 -0.65 1.79
CA ILE A 65 5.54 -1.18 2.60
C ILE A 65 4.39 -0.18 2.65
N ALA A 66 4.67 1.08 3.02
CA ALA A 66 3.66 2.12 3.12
C ALA A 66 3.00 2.41 1.77
N GLY A 67 3.78 2.54 0.69
CA GLY A 67 3.27 2.79 -0.66
C GLY A 67 2.39 1.67 -1.19
N TYR A 68 2.70 0.41 -0.86
CA TYR A 68 1.90 -0.74 -1.29
C TYR A 68 0.56 -0.83 -0.55
N MET A 69 0.50 -0.36 0.69
CA MET A 69 -0.70 -0.42 1.53
C MET A 69 -1.55 0.85 1.48
N HIS A 70 -1.05 1.96 0.91
CA HIS A 70 -1.62 3.30 1.14
C HIS A 70 -3.12 3.45 0.78
N ASP A 71 -3.58 2.71 -0.23
CA ASP A 71 -4.95 2.79 -0.75
C ASP A 71 -5.90 1.69 -0.24
N MET A 72 -5.44 0.79 0.63
CA MET A 72 -6.27 -0.31 1.13
C MET A 72 -7.51 0.17 1.90
N GLY A 73 -7.48 1.38 2.44
CA GLY A 73 -8.60 2.00 3.15
C GLY A 73 -9.79 2.38 2.26
N ASN A 74 -9.63 2.37 0.92
CA ASN A 74 -10.75 2.63 0.00
C ASN A 74 -11.82 1.52 0.08
N VAL A 75 -11.52 0.35 0.66
CA VAL A 75 -12.52 -0.68 0.98
C VAL A 75 -13.59 -0.20 1.96
N VAL A 76 -13.28 0.83 2.76
CA VAL A 76 -14.25 1.44 3.70
C VAL A 76 -14.98 2.60 3.02
N ASN A 77 -14.22 3.56 2.49
CA ASN A 77 -14.75 4.71 1.77
C ASN A 77 -13.60 5.41 1.05
N ARG A 78 -13.89 6.07 -0.08
CA ARG A 78 -12.93 6.97 -0.74
C ARG A 78 -12.57 8.16 0.15
N GLN A 79 -13.56 8.75 0.81
CA GLN A 79 -13.35 9.85 1.74
C GLN A 79 -12.73 9.30 3.02
N GLY A 80 -11.53 9.80 3.35
CA GLY A 80 -10.82 9.36 4.55
C GLY A 80 -10.10 8.01 4.43
N HIS A 81 -9.91 7.48 3.21
CA HIS A 81 -9.22 6.20 2.98
C HIS A 81 -7.81 6.15 3.59
N ALA A 82 -7.10 7.27 3.63
CA ALA A 82 -5.77 7.33 4.23
C ALA A 82 -5.81 7.05 5.74
N GLN A 83 -6.80 7.60 6.45
CA GLN A 83 -6.99 7.41 7.89
C GLN A 83 -7.50 5.99 8.18
N SER A 84 -8.49 5.49 7.44
CA SER A 84 -9.00 4.13 7.62
C SER A 84 -7.92 3.10 7.31
N GLY A 85 -7.17 3.28 6.21
CA GLY A 85 -6.05 2.43 5.82
C GLY A 85 -4.94 2.40 6.88
N ALA A 86 -4.59 3.55 7.46
CA ALA A 86 -3.61 3.62 8.55
C ALA A 86 -4.08 2.81 9.78
N ILE A 87 -5.35 2.94 10.19
CA ILE A 87 -5.91 2.18 11.32
C ILE A 87 -5.93 0.68 11.03
N MET A 88 -6.28 0.28 9.81
CA MET A 88 -6.25 -1.12 9.39
C MET A 88 -4.84 -1.69 9.47
N ALA A 89 -3.83 -0.94 8.98
CA ALA A 89 -2.44 -1.35 9.01
C ALA A 89 -1.88 -1.56 10.44
N PHE A 90 -2.38 -0.85 11.45
CA PHE A 90 -1.95 -1.06 12.85
C PHE A 90 -2.37 -2.41 13.44
N ARG A 91 -3.34 -3.10 12.82
CA ARG A 91 -3.91 -4.35 13.32
C ARG A 91 -3.40 -5.59 12.58
N ILE A 92 -2.59 -5.40 11.54
CA ILE A 92 -2.03 -6.44 10.66
C ILE A 92 -0.53 -6.58 10.95
#